data_AF-A0A1Y5FCC2-F1
#
_entry.id   AF-A0A1Y5FCC2-F1
#
_cell.length_a   1.000
_cell.length_b   1.000
_cell.length_c   1.000
_cell.angle_alpha   90.00
_cell.angle_beta   90.00
_cell.angle_gamma   90.00
#
_symmetry.space_group_name_H-M   'P 1'
#
loop_
_entity.id
_entity.type
_entity.pdbx_description
1 polymer ?
#
loop_
_entity_poly.entity_id
_entity_poly.type
_entity_poly.pdbx_seq_one_letter_code
_entity_poly.pdbx_strand_id
1 'polypeptide(L)'
;MPKINYLYLIVLLVTLSQNSQAMVHRPYKLESIFEQPNVNITRSFSIRAKNIKSLKIDTVGNVELIELSLEFSNGRFFKLNHIPKSNSPLFWKLENRHIKKVTFTAKSLNRNKKNRVLIVLDNQ
;
A
#
# COMPACT_ATOMS: atom_id res chain seq x y z
N MET A 1 45.91 -8.18 41.44
CA MET A 1 44.47 -8.23 41.08
C MET A 1 44.15 -7.01 40.24
N PRO A 2 43.77 -7.15 38.95
CA PRO A 2 43.43 -5.98 38.13
C PRO A 2 42.10 -5.37 38.60
N LYS A 3 42.09 -4.06 38.87
CA LYS A 3 40.87 -3.30 39.17
C LYS A 3 40.11 -3.10 37.87
N ILE A 4 38.95 -3.75 37.74
CA ILE A 4 38.07 -3.57 36.59
C ILE A 4 37.52 -2.15 36.63
N ASN A 5 37.76 -1.37 35.58
CA ASN A 5 37.30 0.01 35.47
C ASN A 5 35.81 0.01 35.07
N TYR A 6 34.92 0.11 36.06
CA TYR A 6 33.47 0.11 35.88
C TYR A 6 32.95 1.19 34.93
N LEU A 7 33.74 2.23 34.66
CA LEU A 7 33.45 3.27 33.67
C LEU A 7 33.25 2.69 32.27
N TYR A 8 34.10 1.75 31.84
CA TYR A 8 33.97 1.11 30.53
C TYR A 8 32.72 0.23 30.42
N LEU A 9 32.30 -0.38 31.53
CA LEU A 9 31.09 -1.19 31.60
C LEU A 9 29.82 -0.32 31.44
N ILE A 10 29.81 0.86 32.07
CA ILE A 10 28.70 1.81 31.99
C ILE A 10 28.59 2.38 30.57
N VAL A 11 29.72 2.75 29.97
CA VAL A 11 29.75 3.25 28.57
C VAL A 11 29.25 2.19 27.59
N LEU A 12 29.58 0.91 27.80
CA LEU A 12 29.09 -0.19 26.97
C LEU A 12 27.57 -0.38 27.09
N LEU A 13 27.02 -0.32 28.31
CA LEU A 13 25.56 -0.46 28.55
C LEU A 13 24.75 0.71 27.97
N VAL A 14 25.27 1.94 28.07
CA VAL A 14 24.61 3.13 27.51
C VAL A 14 24.64 3.11 25.97
N THR A 15 25.72 2.65 25.35
CA THR A 15 25.83 2.58 23.88
C THR A 15 25.03 1.41 23.28
N LEU A 16 24.87 0.30 23.99
CA LEU A 16 24.06 -0.84 23.52
C LEU A 16 22.54 -0.57 23.55
N SER A 17 22.06 0.29 24.45
CA SER A 17 20.63 0.59 24.60
C SER A 17 20.05 1.52 23.53
N GLN A 18 20.90 2.13 22.68
CA GLN A 18 20.45 3.06 21.63
C GLN A 18 20.12 2.38 20.29
N ASN A 19 20.34 1.07 20.14
CA ASN A 19 20.30 0.41 18.83
C ASN A 19 18.97 -0.26 18.43
N SER A 20 17.87 -0.10 19.17
CA SER A 20 16.67 -0.90 18.89
C SER A 20 15.37 -0.12 18.81
N GLN A 21 15.24 0.78 17.83
CA GLN A 21 13.92 1.21 17.30
C GLN A 21 13.96 1.43 15.79
N ALA A 22 14.42 0.45 15.01
CA ALA A 22 14.14 0.41 13.59
C ALA A 22 12.68 -0.04 13.38
N MET A 23 11.73 0.90 13.37
CA MET A 23 10.36 0.60 12.97
C MET A 23 10.36 0.32 11.46
N VAL A 24 10.27 -0.96 11.09
CA VAL A 24 10.26 -1.38 9.68
C VAL A 24 8.94 -0.96 9.05
N HIS A 25 8.96 0.20 8.38
CA HIS A 25 7.87 0.67 7.54
C HIS A 25 7.69 -0.27 6.34
N ARG A 26 6.48 -0.83 6.15
CA ARG A 26 6.11 -1.60 4.95
C ARG A 26 4.75 -1.13 4.42
N PRO A 27 4.68 -0.62 3.19
CA PRO A 27 3.40 -0.26 2.59
C PRO A 27 2.60 -1.53 2.25
N TYR A 28 1.28 -1.43 2.28
CA TYR A 28 0.41 -2.53 1.85
C TYR A 28 0.36 -2.54 0.32
N LYS A 29 0.57 -3.70 -0.28
CA LYS A 29 0.52 -3.90 -1.73
C LYS A 29 -0.60 -4.89 -2.06
N LEU A 30 -1.53 -4.46 -2.89
CA LEU A 30 -2.64 -5.28 -3.40
C LEU A 30 -2.46 -5.43 -4.90
N GLU A 31 -2.36 -6.67 -5.37
CA GLU A 31 -2.13 -6.97 -6.78
C GLU A 31 -3.26 -7.85 -7.32
N SER A 32 -3.72 -7.56 -8.53
CA SER A 32 -4.62 -8.44 -9.28
C SER A 32 -4.18 -8.51 -10.73
N ILE A 33 -4.15 -9.73 -11.26
CA ILE A 33 -3.83 -10.05 -12.65
C ILE A 33 -5.14 -10.21 -13.44
N PHE A 34 -5.14 -9.78 -14.70
CA PHE A 34 -6.30 -9.77 -15.60
C PHE A 34 -5.99 -10.53 -16.87
N GLU A 35 -6.30 -11.84 -16.88
CA GLU A 35 -5.99 -12.70 -18.03
C GLU A 35 -7.05 -12.65 -19.14
N GLN A 36 -8.28 -12.28 -18.79
CA GLN A 36 -9.41 -12.24 -19.72
C GLN A 36 -9.51 -10.85 -20.39
N PRO A 37 -9.42 -10.77 -21.73
CA PRO A 37 -9.59 -9.52 -22.45
C PRO A 37 -11.05 -9.08 -22.46
N ASN A 38 -11.26 -7.78 -22.45
CA ASN A 38 -12.51 -7.07 -22.59
C ASN A 38 -13.62 -7.40 -21.58
N VAL A 39 -13.28 -8.02 -20.45
CA VAL A 39 -14.21 -8.29 -19.35
C VAL A 39 -13.97 -7.31 -18.20
N ASN A 40 -15.04 -6.73 -17.68
CA ASN A 40 -14.98 -5.93 -16.45
C ASN A 40 -14.88 -6.89 -15.26
N ILE A 41 -13.77 -6.83 -14.53
CA ILE A 41 -13.54 -7.65 -13.35
C ILE A 41 -13.46 -6.74 -12.13
N THR A 42 -14.33 -7.00 -11.15
CA THR A 42 -14.32 -6.33 -9.86
C THR A 42 -13.57 -7.19 -8.83
N ARG A 43 -12.63 -6.59 -8.12
CA ARG A 43 -11.89 -7.22 -7.03
C ARG A 43 -12.09 -6.44 -5.75
N SER A 44 -12.31 -7.16 -4.65
CA SER A 44 -12.48 -6.62 -3.31
C SER A 44 -11.45 -7.24 -2.38
N PHE A 45 -10.68 -6.40 -1.69
CA PHE A 45 -9.70 -6.81 -0.70
C PHE A 45 -10.12 -6.27 0.68
N SER A 46 -10.44 -7.17 1.59
CA SER A 46 -10.64 -6.82 3.01
C SER A 46 -9.28 -6.77 3.69
N ILE A 47 -8.92 -5.61 4.25
CA ILE A 47 -7.62 -5.35 4.85
C ILE A 47 -7.79 -4.67 6.20
N ARG A 48 -6.75 -4.67 7.04
CA ARG A 48 -6.72 -3.89 8.28
C ARG A 48 -5.56 -2.90 8.23
N ALA A 49 -5.64 -1.97 7.28
CA ALA A 49 -4.59 -0.99 7.03
C ALA A 49 -4.83 0.27 7.86
N LYS A 50 -3.96 0.51 8.85
CA LYS A 50 -4.06 1.64 9.78
C LYS A 50 -3.14 2.78 9.34
N ASN A 51 -3.57 4.00 9.65
CA ASN A 51 -2.82 5.24 9.46
C ASN A 51 -2.34 5.47 8.02
N ILE A 52 -3.16 5.14 7.03
CA ILE A 52 -2.82 5.29 5.62
C ILE A 52 -2.96 6.76 5.21
N LYS A 53 -1.87 7.33 4.71
CA LYS A 53 -1.77 8.72 4.28
C LYS A 53 -1.71 8.89 2.76
N SER A 54 -1.47 7.82 2.02
CA SER A 54 -1.56 7.91 0.57
C SER A 54 -1.95 6.58 -0.07
N LEU A 55 -2.49 6.73 -1.27
CA LEU A 55 -2.89 5.67 -2.17
C LEU A 55 -2.19 5.92 -3.49
N LYS A 56 -1.40 4.94 -3.94
CA LYS A 56 -0.82 4.90 -5.28
C LYS A 56 -1.43 3.75 -6.06
N ILE A 57 -1.82 3.99 -7.30
CA ILE A 57 -2.33 2.96 -8.19
C ILE A 57 -1.47 2.93 -9.44
N ASP A 58 -1.05 1.73 -9.80
CA ASP A 58 -0.23 1.47 -10.96
C ASP A 58 -0.92 0.39 -11.81
N THR A 59 -1.00 0.63 -13.10
CA THR A 59 -1.60 -0.31 -14.05
C THR A 59 -0.53 -0.71 -15.05
N VAL A 60 -0.23 -2.01 -15.12
CA VAL A 60 0.78 -2.55 -16.03
C VAL A 60 0.07 -3.21 -17.20
N GLY A 61 0.53 -2.89 -18.41
CA GLY A 61 -0.06 -3.38 -19.66
C GLY A 61 -1.26 -2.53 -20.10
N ASN A 62 -2.15 -3.12 -20.90
CA ASN A 62 -3.33 -2.43 -21.42
C ASN A 62 -4.54 -2.68 -20.53
N VAL A 63 -4.49 -2.16 -19.29
CA VAL A 63 -5.59 -2.23 -18.33
C VAL A 63 -6.23 -0.86 -18.17
N GLU A 64 -7.56 -0.81 -18.26
CA GLU A 64 -8.37 0.35 -17.98
C GLU A 64 -9.00 0.20 -16.59
N LEU A 65 -8.71 1.13 -15.69
CA LEU A 65 -9.32 1.16 -14.36
C LEU A 65 -10.60 2.00 -14.42
N ILE A 66 -11.74 1.37 -14.15
CA ILE A 66 -13.07 1.98 -14.32
C ILE A 66 -13.49 2.67 -13.03
N GLU A 67 -13.32 1.98 -11.91
CA GLU A 67 -13.80 2.41 -10.60
C GLU A 67 -12.85 1.96 -9.50
N LEU A 68 -12.71 2.81 -8.49
CA LEU A 68 -12.09 2.47 -7.22
C LEU A 68 -12.96 2.99 -6.08
N SER A 69 -13.11 2.16 -5.04
CA SER A 69 -13.64 2.60 -3.76
C SER A 69 -12.79 2.11 -2.59
N LEU A 70 -12.63 2.97 -1.60
CA LEU A 70 -12.05 2.65 -0.30
C LEU A 70 -13.16 2.75 0.74
N GLU A 71 -13.28 1.74 1.56
CA GLU A 71 -14.14 1.76 2.74
C GLU A 71 -13.27 1.94 3.98
N PHE A 72 -13.56 3.01 4.72
CA PHE A 72 -12.84 3.33 5.95
C PHE A 72 -13.45 2.62 7.15
N SER A 73 -12.66 2.41 8.20
CA SER A 73 -13.11 1.76 9.43
C SER A 73 -14.22 2.54 10.16
N ASN A 74 -14.34 3.84 9.90
CA ASN A 74 -15.43 4.67 10.42
C ASN A 74 -16.72 4.61 9.58
N GLY A 75 -16.81 3.71 8.59
CA GLY A 75 -17.98 3.52 7.74
C GLY A 75 -18.11 4.52 6.58
N ARG A 76 -17.19 5.49 6.46
CA ARG A 76 -17.17 6.40 5.30
C ARG A 76 -16.54 5.72 4.09
N PHE A 77 -16.93 6.20 2.91
CA PHE A 77 -16.42 5.72 1.63
C PHE A 77 -15.71 6.85 0.88
N PHE A 78 -14.61 6.50 0.23
CA PHE A 78 -13.99 7.32 -0.79
C PHE A 78 -14.16 6.61 -2.13
N LYS A 79 -14.77 7.27 -3.11
CA LYS A 79 -15.10 6.68 -4.41
C LYS A 79 -14.54 7.53 -5.53
N LEU A 80 -13.88 6.88 -6.48
CA LEU A 80 -13.38 7.48 -7.70
C LEU A 80 -14.04 6.78 -8.88
N ASN A 81 -14.85 7.54 -9.60
CA ASN A 81 -15.46 7.12 -10.87
C ASN A 81 -14.63 7.72 -12.00
N HIS A 82 -14.46 6.99 -13.11
CA HIS A 82 -13.74 7.44 -14.31
C HIS A 82 -12.28 7.81 -14.02
N ILE A 83 -11.48 6.79 -13.74
CA ILE A 83 -10.06 6.98 -13.50
C ILE A 83 -9.35 7.17 -14.86
N PRO A 84 -8.63 8.28 -15.08
CA PRO A 84 -8.04 8.57 -16.37
C PRO A 84 -7.04 7.48 -16.76
N LYS A 85 -7.12 7.06 -18.01
CA LYS A 85 -6.16 6.13 -18.61
C LYS A 85 -4.81 6.84 -18.68
N SER A 86 -3.92 6.51 -17.76
CA SER A 86 -2.59 7.09 -17.65
C SER A 86 -1.54 5.99 -17.65
N ASN A 87 -0.46 6.20 -18.40
CA ASN A 87 0.74 5.36 -18.32
C ASN A 87 1.59 5.68 -17.09
N SER A 88 1.18 6.67 -16.29
CA SER A 88 1.84 7.05 -15.03
C SER A 88 1.00 6.60 -13.84
N PRO A 89 1.65 6.18 -12.74
CA PRO A 89 0.94 5.85 -11.52
C PRO A 89 0.11 7.03 -11.03
N LEU A 90 -1.11 6.75 -10.60
CA LEU A 90 -2.00 7.72 -10.02
C LEU A 90 -1.79 7.79 -8.52
N PHE A 91 -1.80 8.99 -7.96
CA PHE A 91 -1.50 9.24 -6.56
C PHE A 91 -2.61 10.08 -5.92
N TRP A 92 -3.09 9.63 -4.77
CA TRP A 92 -4.04 10.36 -3.94
C TRP A 92 -3.52 10.46 -2.52
N LYS A 93 -3.51 11.69 -1.99
CA LYS A 93 -3.24 11.94 -0.58
C LYS A 93 -4.50 11.63 0.25
N LEU A 94 -4.31 10.84 1.29
CA LEU A 94 -5.33 10.47 2.27
C LEU A 94 -5.01 11.16 3.60
N GLU A 95 -6.02 11.73 4.25
CA GLU A 95 -5.86 12.39 5.56
C GLU A 95 -5.78 11.35 6.69
N ASN A 96 -4.72 10.54 6.71
CA ASN A 96 -4.44 9.56 7.77
C ASN A 96 -5.66 8.66 8.12
N ARG A 97 -6.08 7.82 7.17
CA ARG A 97 -7.30 7.01 7.26
C ARG A 97 -7.02 5.56 7.65
N HIS A 98 -7.97 4.95 8.34
CA HIS A 98 -7.96 3.50 8.59
C HIS A 98 -8.84 2.85 7.52
N ILE A 99 -8.24 2.03 6.67
CA ILE A 99 -8.91 1.40 5.52
C ILE A 99 -9.23 -0.04 5.89
N LYS A 100 -10.50 -0.42 5.76
CA LYS A 100 -10.96 -1.80 6.00
C LYS A 100 -11.21 -2.58 4.71
N LYS A 101 -11.50 -1.90 3.60
CA LYS A 101 -11.74 -2.56 2.31
C LYS A 101 -11.28 -1.68 1.16
N VAL A 102 -10.69 -2.30 0.15
CA VAL A 102 -10.38 -1.70 -1.16
C VAL A 102 -11.13 -2.48 -2.21
N THR A 103 -11.94 -1.80 -3.01
CA THR A 103 -12.67 -2.41 -4.12
C THR A 103 -12.32 -1.68 -5.40
N PHE A 104 -12.01 -2.39 -6.46
CA PHE A 104 -11.82 -1.78 -7.77
C PHE A 104 -12.38 -2.63 -8.89
N THR A 105 -12.76 -1.96 -9.97
CA THR A 105 -13.23 -2.58 -11.21
C THR A 105 -12.29 -2.15 -12.33
N ALA A 106 -11.73 -3.13 -13.03
CA ALA A 106 -10.85 -2.88 -14.16
C ALA A 106 -11.16 -3.82 -15.33
N LYS A 107 -10.75 -3.40 -16.52
CA LYS A 107 -10.92 -4.12 -17.78
C LYS A 107 -9.57 -4.25 -18.47
N SER A 108 -9.20 -5.46 -18.85
CA SER A 108 -8.07 -5.67 -19.76
C SER A 108 -8.51 -5.39 -21.19
N LEU A 109 -7.76 -4.62 -21.97
CA LEU A 109 -8.11 -4.34 -23.38
C LEU A 109 -7.53 -5.36 -24.36
N ASN A 110 -6.55 -6.16 -23.92
CA ASN A 110 -5.96 -7.22 -24.74
C ASN A 110 -5.70 -8.49 -23.91
N ARG A 111 -5.42 -9.61 -24.59
CA ARG A 111 -5.06 -10.85 -23.93
C ARG A 111 -3.56 -10.85 -23.64
N ASN A 112 -3.18 -10.47 -22.42
CA ASN A 112 -1.79 -10.51 -21.98
C ASN A 112 -1.71 -10.90 -20.50
N LYS A 113 -0.92 -11.94 -20.19
CA LYS A 113 -0.71 -12.44 -18.82
C LYS A 113 -0.02 -11.44 -17.89
N LYS A 114 0.59 -10.38 -18.44
CA LYS A 114 1.24 -9.31 -17.69
C LYS A 114 0.28 -8.20 -17.26
N ASN A 115 -0.98 -8.24 -17.70
CA ASN A 115 -1.94 -7.20 -17.38
C ASN A 115 -2.30 -7.28 -15.90
N ARG A 116 -2.00 -6.23 -15.14
CA ARG A 116 -2.25 -6.18 -13.70
C ARG A 116 -2.55 -4.78 -13.21
N VAL A 117 -3.26 -4.74 -12.09
CA VAL A 117 -3.44 -3.55 -11.27
C VAL A 117 -2.70 -3.77 -9.96
N LEU A 118 -1.85 -2.80 -9.59
CA LEU A 118 -1.14 -2.74 -8.32
C LEU A 118 -1.63 -1.52 -7.55
N ILE A 119 -2.19 -1.74 -6.36
CA ILE A 119 -2.58 -0.69 -5.43
C ILE A 119 -1.62 -0.72 -4.25
N VAL A 120 -1.00 0.42 -3.96
CA VAL A 120 -0.09 0.61 -2.83
C VAL A 120 -0.72 1.59 -1.85
N LEU A 121 -0.88 1.15 -0.61
CA LEU A 121 -1.36 1.98 0.48
C LEU A 121 -0.21 2.26 1.43
N ASP A 122 0.10 3.53 1.63
CA ASP A 122 1.27 3.98 2.36
C ASP A 122 0.87 4.87 3.54
N ASN A 123 1.62 4.78 4.65
CA ASN A 123 1.43 5.58 5.86
C ASN A 123 2.41 6.76 5.98
N GLN A 124 3.26 6.98 4.97
CA GLN A 124 4.19 8.12 4.90
C GLN A 124 3.52 9.42 4.50
#